data_AF-A0A0A2BAV8-F1
#
_entry.id   AF-A0A0A2BAV8-F1
#
_cell.length_a   1.000
_cell.length_b   1.000
_cell.length_c   1.000
_cell.angle_alpha   90.00
_cell.angle_beta   90.00
_cell.angle_gamma   90.00
#
_symmetry.space_group_name_H-M   'P 1'
#
loop_
_entity.id
_entity.type
_entity.pdbx_description
1 polymer ?
#
loop_
_entity_poly.entity_id
_entity_poly.type
_entity_poly.pdbx_seq_one_letter_code
_entity_poly.pdbx_strand_id
1 'polypeptide(L)'
;MENSPQYLFLASGVNNGEGFWIVGIKNCDENILEDENLLDCHRKELIGNESAKDILLAINLNLNNLLNELKNKNYLIGSPSMGISFDLPLEILENIFDFWLDIYKNQEAWEACLGLLKVRKRIPLTNLIESESLKGNSKKWAIKIETLHTYVPSSLKKEKLNEPMWE
;
A
#
# COMPACT_ATOMS: atom_id res chain seq x y z
N MET A 1 -21.90 -0.70 -20.11
CA MET A 1 -21.90 -0.41 -18.66
C MET A 1 -21.49 1.02 -18.52
N GLU A 2 -22.37 1.90 -18.05
CA GLU A 2 -21.98 3.27 -17.71
C GLU A 2 -20.95 3.22 -16.59
N ASN A 3 -19.86 3.99 -16.73
CA ASN A 3 -18.88 4.18 -15.66
C ASN A 3 -19.58 4.90 -14.52
N SER A 4 -20.16 4.16 -13.57
CA SER A 4 -20.72 4.76 -12.38
C SER A 4 -19.60 5.43 -11.58
N PRO A 5 -19.82 6.65 -11.09
CA PRO A 5 -18.87 7.29 -10.20
C PRO A 5 -18.75 6.49 -8.89
N GLN A 6 -17.51 6.30 -8.45
CA GLN A 6 -17.15 5.65 -7.20
C GLN A 6 -16.27 6.59 -6.39
N TYR A 7 -16.33 6.49 -5.07
CA TYR A 7 -15.30 7.02 -4.19
C TYR A 7 -14.24 5.97 -3.95
N LEU A 8 -13.00 6.26 -4.33
CA LEU A 8 -11.82 5.61 -3.78
C LEU A 8 -11.45 6.33 -2.49
N PHE A 9 -11.29 5.62 -1.38
CA PHE A 9 -11.04 6.24 -0.09
C PHE A 9 -9.97 5.52 0.74
N LEU A 10 -9.37 6.26 1.68
CA LEU A 10 -8.54 5.77 2.77
C LEU A 10 -9.20 6.19 4.08
N ALA A 11 -9.52 5.22 4.94
CA ALA A 11 -10.18 5.46 6.21
C ALA A 11 -9.50 4.69 7.36
N SER A 12 -9.74 5.15 8.58
CA SER A 12 -9.52 4.38 9.80
C SER A 12 -10.80 3.66 10.20
N GLY A 13 -10.64 2.57 10.94
CA GLY A 13 -11.74 1.82 11.52
C GLY A 13 -11.33 1.06 12.77
N VAL A 14 -12.33 0.55 13.48
CA VAL A 14 -12.17 -0.34 14.64
C VAL A 14 -13.13 -1.51 14.49
N ASN A 15 -12.61 -2.73 14.59
CA ASN A 15 -13.41 -3.95 14.61
C ASN A 15 -13.00 -4.78 15.83
N ASN A 16 -13.96 -5.11 16.71
CA ASN A 16 -13.71 -5.86 17.96
C ASN A 16 -12.57 -5.29 18.83
N GLY A 17 -12.40 -3.96 18.84
CA GLY A 17 -11.32 -3.28 19.59
C GLY A 17 -9.96 -3.25 18.88
N GLU A 18 -9.84 -3.83 17.69
CA GLU A 18 -8.64 -3.75 16.84
C GLU A 18 -8.77 -2.56 15.88
N GLY A 19 -7.81 -1.64 15.92
CA GLY A 19 -7.74 -0.52 14.98
C GLY A 19 -7.10 -0.93 13.65
N PHE A 20 -7.64 -0.44 12.54
CA PHE A 20 -7.13 -0.73 11.20
C PHE A 20 -7.29 0.43 10.23
N TRP A 21 -6.39 0.51 9.26
CA TRP A 21 -6.56 1.32 8.06
C TRP A 21 -7.23 0.50 6.96
N ILE A 22 -7.99 1.16 6.09
CA ILE A 22 -8.57 0.52 4.91
C ILE A 22 -8.51 1.45 3.71
N VAL A 23 -8.10 0.91 2.56
CA VAL A 23 -8.30 1.55 1.26
C VAL A 23 -9.43 0.79 0.56
N GLY A 24 -10.46 1.49 0.15
CA GLY A 24 -11.68 0.89 -0.37
C GLY A 24 -12.32 1.69 -1.49
N ILE A 25 -13.33 1.07 -2.11
CA ILE A 25 -14.18 1.71 -3.10
C ILE A 25 -15.62 1.65 -2.59
N LYS A 26 -16.37 2.75 -2.72
CA LYS A 26 -17.80 2.81 -2.39
C LYS A 26 -18.56 3.61 -3.45
N ASN A 27 -19.84 3.30 -3.67
CA ASN A 27 -20.67 4.09 -4.58
C ASN A 27 -20.73 5.55 -4.10
N CYS A 28 -20.77 6.50 -5.04
CA CYS A 28 -20.76 7.93 -4.69
C CYS A 28 -22.02 8.40 -3.95
N ASP A 29 -23.12 7.66 -4.09
CA ASP A 29 -24.40 7.95 -3.46
C ASP A 29 -24.48 7.43 -2.02
N GLU A 30 -23.52 6.60 -1.60
CA GLU A 30 -23.46 6.04 -0.26
C GLU A 30 -22.53 6.88 0.63
N ASN A 31 -22.92 7.07 1.89
CA ASN A 31 -22.02 7.68 2.86
C ASN A 31 -20.99 6.63 3.31
N ILE A 32 -19.71 6.96 3.22
CA ILE A 32 -18.61 6.07 3.63
C ILE A 32 -18.77 5.70 5.11
N LEU A 33 -19.13 6.68 5.95
CA LEU A 33 -19.23 6.53 7.41
C LEU A 33 -20.58 5.92 7.88
N GLU A 34 -21.39 5.40 6.97
CA GLU A 34 -22.52 4.52 7.36
C GLU A 34 -22.05 3.12 7.78
N ASP A 35 -20.80 2.74 7.46
CA ASP A 35 -20.20 1.50 7.99
C ASP A 35 -19.80 1.72 9.45
N GLU A 36 -20.44 0.99 10.36
CA GLU A 36 -20.22 1.09 11.81
C GLU A 36 -18.78 0.81 12.24
N ASN A 37 -17.99 0.13 11.40
CA ASN A 37 -16.59 -0.15 11.70
C ASN A 37 -15.65 0.99 11.29
N LEU A 38 -16.09 1.96 10.49
CA LEU A 38 -15.25 3.07 10.03
C LEU A 38 -15.40 4.27 10.97
N LEU A 39 -14.27 4.92 11.26
CA LEU A 39 -14.20 6.07 12.15
C LEU A 39 -14.02 7.36 11.38
N ASP A 40 -12.86 7.53 10.73
CA ASP A 40 -12.51 8.75 10.01
C ASP A 40 -12.07 8.46 8.58
N CYS A 41 -12.48 9.32 7.66
CA CYS A 41 -12.03 9.29 6.27
C CYS A 41 -10.89 10.28 6.07
N HIS A 42 -9.71 9.78 5.72
CA HIS A 42 -8.47 10.56 5.58
C HIS A 42 -8.22 11.01 4.15
N ARG A 43 -8.54 10.16 3.17
CA ARG A 43 -8.51 10.51 1.73
C ARG A 43 -9.77 10.00 1.05
N LYS A 44 -10.27 10.74 0.06
CA LYS A 44 -11.48 10.40 -0.67
C LYS A 44 -11.48 11.08 -2.03
N GLU A 45 -11.58 10.30 -3.10
CA GLU A 45 -11.58 10.83 -4.46
C GLU A 45 -12.64 10.20 -5.35
N LEU A 46 -13.28 11.05 -6.16
CA LEU A 46 -14.33 10.65 -7.10
C LEU A 46 -13.71 10.18 -8.41
N ILE A 47 -13.90 8.90 -8.73
CA ILE A 47 -13.24 8.21 -9.85
C ILE A 47 -14.27 7.31 -10.56
N GLY A 48 -14.13 7.12 -11.87
CA GLY A 48 -14.97 6.16 -12.60
C GLY A 48 -14.72 4.72 -12.12
N ASN A 49 -15.76 3.89 -12.10
CA ASN A 49 -15.73 2.51 -11.56
C ASN A 49 -14.49 1.69 -11.95
N GLU A 50 -14.18 1.55 -13.23
CA GLU A 50 -13.04 0.74 -13.68
C GLU A 50 -11.70 1.37 -13.23
N SER A 51 -11.60 2.69 -13.29
CA SER A 51 -10.41 3.41 -12.83
C SER A 51 -10.20 3.27 -11.31
N ALA A 52 -11.28 3.29 -10.53
CA ALA A 52 -11.20 3.07 -9.08
C ALA A 52 -10.67 1.66 -8.77
N LYS A 53 -11.15 0.63 -9.48
CA LYS A 53 -10.68 -0.76 -9.33
C LYS A 53 -9.20 -0.91 -9.68
N ASP A 54 -8.76 -0.31 -10.79
CA ASP A 54 -7.36 -0.37 -11.24
C ASP A 54 -6.42 0.31 -10.23
N ILE A 55 -6.78 1.49 -9.76
CA ILE A 55 -5.99 2.23 -8.74
C ILE A 55 -5.96 1.46 -7.43
N LEU A 56 -7.11 0.94 -6.96
CA LEU A 56 -7.17 0.11 -5.75
C LEU A 56 -6.28 -1.12 -5.86
N LEU A 57 -6.26 -1.78 -7.02
CA LEU A 57 -5.40 -2.95 -7.26
C LEU A 57 -3.92 -2.59 -7.15
N ALA A 58 -3.50 -1.45 -7.69
CA ALA A 58 -2.12 -0.99 -7.61
C ALA A 58 -1.71 -0.63 -6.17
N ILE A 59 -2.57 0.09 -5.45
CA ILE A 59 -2.37 0.40 -4.02
C ILE A 59 -2.23 -0.89 -3.21
N ASN A 60 -3.15 -1.85 -3.39
CA ASN A 60 -3.11 -3.13 -2.70
C ASN A 60 -1.85 -3.94 -3.03
N LEU A 61 -1.42 -3.96 -4.29
CA LEU A 61 -0.16 -4.63 -4.67
C LEU A 61 1.05 -3.96 -4.01
N ASN A 62 1.07 -2.63 -3.93
CA ASN A 62 2.15 -1.90 -3.27
C ASN A 62 2.20 -2.18 -1.78
N LEU A 63 1.07 -2.12 -1.09
CA LEU A 63 0.99 -2.38 0.35
C LEU A 63 1.36 -3.83 0.67
N ASN A 64 0.88 -4.78 -0.13
CA ASN A 64 1.26 -6.18 0.02
C ASN A 64 2.76 -6.40 -0.17
N ASN A 65 3.39 -5.75 -1.13
CA ASN A 65 4.84 -5.84 -1.32
C ASN A 65 5.59 -5.28 -0.11
N LEU A 66 5.19 -4.11 0.39
CA LEU A 66 5.78 -3.49 1.59
C LEU A 66 5.62 -4.39 2.83
N LEU A 67 4.41 -4.83 3.14
CA LEU A 67 4.13 -5.66 4.31
C LEU A 67 4.87 -7.01 4.26
N ASN A 68 4.94 -7.63 3.08
CA ASN A 68 5.70 -8.87 2.91
C ASN A 68 7.21 -8.66 3.11
N GLU A 69 7.76 -7.54 2.63
CA GLU A 69 9.17 -7.22 2.85
C GLU A 69 9.47 -7.02 4.35
N LEU A 70 8.61 -6.30 5.05
CA LEU A 70 8.75 -6.09 6.48
C LEU A 70 8.64 -7.40 7.27
N LYS A 71 7.70 -8.27 6.87
CA LYS A 71 7.57 -9.62 7.44
C LYS A 71 8.82 -10.47 7.19
N ASN A 72 9.37 -10.43 5.98
CA ASN A 72 10.58 -11.19 5.62
C ASN A 72 11.84 -10.69 6.36
N LYS A 73 11.86 -9.40 6.74
CA LYS A 73 12.89 -8.79 7.59
C LYS A 73 12.63 -8.98 9.09
N ASN A 74 11.66 -9.83 9.47
CA ASN A 74 11.27 -10.11 10.85
C ASN A 74 10.80 -8.88 11.65
N TYR A 75 10.24 -7.85 11.01
CA TYR A 75 9.60 -6.76 11.75
C TYR A 75 8.29 -7.23 12.40
N LEU A 76 7.98 -6.65 13.56
CA LEU A 76 6.72 -6.90 14.25
C LEU A 76 5.68 -5.92 13.71
N ILE A 77 4.74 -6.45 12.93
CA ILE A 77 3.58 -5.72 12.40
C ILE A 77 2.35 -6.54 12.78
N GLY A 78 1.40 -5.87 13.41
CA GLY A 78 0.08 -6.37 13.70
C GLY A 78 -0.63 -6.86 12.45
N SER A 79 -1.50 -7.83 12.63
CA SER A 79 -2.36 -8.35 11.58
C SER A 79 -3.79 -8.26 12.09
N PRO A 80 -4.40 -7.07 12.04
CA PRO A 80 -5.79 -6.93 12.47
C PRO A 80 -6.68 -7.88 11.66
N SER A 81 -7.81 -8.28 12.25
CA SER A 81 -8.81 -9.12 11.60
C SER A 81 -9.38 -8.52 10.31
N MET A 82 -9.29 -7.19 10.16
CA MET A 82 -9.71 -6.44 8.99
C MET A 82 -8.66 -5.38 8.64
N GLY A 83 -8.48 -5.09 7.35
CA GLY A 83 -7.66 -3.98 6.88
C GLY A 83 -6.16 -4.13 7.13
N ILE A 84 -5.50 -2.99 7.36
CA ILE A 84 -4.05 -2.84 7.48
C ILE A 84 -3.72 -2.34 8.90
N SER A 85 -2.64 -2.83 9.49
CA SER A 85 -2.25 -2.43 10.85
C SER A 85 -1.95 -0.94 10.99
N PHE A 86 -2.34 -0.37 12.14
CA PHE A 86 -1.92 0.96 12.59
C PHE A 86 -0.41 1.08 12.89
N ASP A 87 0.33 -0.02 12.90
CA ASP A 87 1.80 0.02 12.92
C ASP A 87 2.39 0.63 11.64
N LEU A 88 1.59 0.71 10.56
CA LEU A 88 1.94 1.49 9.38
C LEU A 88 1.44 2.94 9.59
N PRO A 89 2.32 3.96 9.54
CA PRO A 89 1.90 5.35 9.69
C PRO A 89 0.96 5.77 8.56
N LEU A 90 -0.04 6.60 8.90
CA LEU A 90 -1.00 7.14 7.93
C LEU A 90 -0.29 7.81 6.74
N GLU A 91 0.78 8.57 6.98
CA GLU A 91 1.56 9.24 5.94
C GLU A 91 2.07 8.27 4.85
N ILE A 92 2.44 7.03 5.21
CA ILE A 92 2.89 6.03 4.24
C ILE A 92 1.72 5.60 3.34
N LEU A 93 0.54 5.42 3.91
CA LEU A 93 -0.67 5.06 3.19
C LEU A 93 -1.12 6.19 2.26
N GLU A 94 -1.10 7.42 2.74
CA GLU A 94 -1.41 8.61 1.94
C GLU A 94 -0.43 8.78 0.77
N ASN A 95 0.87 8.62 1.02
CA ASN A 95 1.89 8.70 -0.04
C ASN A 95 1.69 7.63 -1.13
N ILE A 96 1.33 6.40 -0.76
CA ILE A 96 1.00 5.34 -1.71
C ILE A 96 -0.28 5.69 -2.48
N PHE A 97 -1.32 6.14 -1.76
CA PHE A 97 -2.60 6.53 -2.36
C PHE A 97 -2.42 7.65 -3.39
N ASP A 98 -1.80 8.75 -2.99
CA ASP A 98 -1.59 9.94 -3.82
C ASP A 98 -0.70 9.62 -5.03
N PHE A 99 0.33 8.77 -4.84
CA PHE A 99 1.17 8.33 -5.95
C PHE A 99 0.38 7.59 -7.03
N TRP A 100 -0.41 6.58 -6.66
CA TRP A 100 -1.14 5.78 -7.65
C TRP A 100 -2.26 6.59 -8.31
N LEU A 101 -2.90 7.49 -7.57
CA LEU A 101 -3.88 8.41 -8.13
C LEU A 101 -3.27 9.35 -9.18
N ASP A 102 -2.09 9.91 -8.89
CA ASP A 102 -1.41 10.82 -9.83
C ASP A 102 -0.88 10.10 -11.05
N ILE A 103 -0.24 8.93 -10.85
CA ILE A 103 0.34 8.13 -11.92
C ILE A 103 -0.74 7.63 -12.89
N TYR A 104 -1.93 7.30 -12.41
CA TYR A 104 -3.03 6.84 -13.26
C TYR A 104 -3.45 7.85 -14.34
N LYS A 105 -3.17 9.15 -14.14
CA LYS A 105 -3.47 10.20 -15.14
C LYS A 105 -2.60 10.09 -16.40
N ASN A 106 -1.52 9.33 -16.37
CA ASN A 106 -0.60 9.14 -17.49
C ASN A 106 -0.40 7.65 -17.76
N GLN A 107 -0.97 7.16 -18.87
CA GLN A 107 -0.96 5.75 -19.23
C GLN A 107 0.46 5.15 -19.33
N GLU A 108 1.41 5.87 -19.94
CA GLU A 108 2.79 5.40 -20.08
C GLU A 108 3.46 5.27 -18.70
N ALA A 109 3.27 6.26 -17.83
CA ALA A 109 3.79 6.23 -16.47
C ALA A 109 3.13 5.12 -15.63
N TRP A 110 1.81 4.92 -15.79
CA TRP A 110 1.04 3.87 -15.13
C TRP A 110 1.55 2.47 -15.47
N GLU A 111 1.69 2.16 -16.76
CA GLU A 111 2.18 0.87 -17.21
C GLU A 111 3.62 0.62 -16.75
N ALA A 112 4.48 1.64 -16.85
CA ALA A 112 5.87 1.55 -16.38
C ALA A 112 5.96 1.32 -14.87
N CYS A 113 5.22 2.07 -14.06
CA CYS A 113 5.22 1.95 -12.60
C CYS A 113 4.64 0.61 -12.14
N LEU A 114 3.55 0.13 -12.75
CA LEU A 114 3.01 -1.19 -12.47
C LEU A 114 3.99 -2.32 -12.84
N GLY A 115 4.66 -2.20 -13.99
CA GLY A 115 5.70 -3.15 -14.39
C GLY A 115 6.83 -3.23 -13.37
N LEU A 116 7.34 -2.06 -12.94
CA LEU A 116 8.37 -1.95 -11.92
C LEU A 116 7.91 -2.50 -10.56
N LEU A 117 6.68 -2.22 -10.14
CA LEU A 117 6.13 -2.75 -8.89
C LEU A 117 6.05 -4.29 -8.90
N LYS A 118 5.71 -4.90 -10.05
CA LYS A 118 5.70 -6.36 -10.22
C LYS A 118 7.11 -6.95 -10.20
N VAL A 119 8.11 -6.27 -10.78
CA VAL A 119 9.52 -6.67 -10.68
C VAL A 119 10.00 -6.57 -9.24
N ARG A 120 9.65 -5.48 -8.55
CA ARG A 120 10.05 -5.22 -7.16
C ARG A 120 9.66 -6.34 -6.21
N LYS A 121 8.48 -6.94 -6.41
CA LYS A 121 8.02 -8.11 -5.65
C LYS A 121 9.03 -9.26 -5.62
N ARG A 122 9.89 -9.36 -6.63
CA ARG A 122 10.89 -10.44 -6.79
C ARG A 122 12.28 -10.01 -6.36
N ILE A 123 12.68 -8.79 -6.71
CA ILE A 123 14.02 -8.24 -6.42
C ILE A 123 13.91 -6.75 -6.07
N PRO A 124 14.67 -6.24 -5.09
CA PRO A 124 14.77 -4.80 -4.87
C PRO A 124 15.21 -4.09 -6.16
N LEU A 125 14.52 -3.01 -6.53
CA LEU A 125 14.90 -2.22 -7.71
C LEU A 125 16.17 -1.41 -7.46
N THR A 126 16.60 -1.23 -6.20
CA THR A 126 17.91 -0.63 -5.86
C THR A 126 19.04 -1.29 -6.64
N ASN A 127 19.03 -2.62 -6.75
CA ASN A 127 20.03 -3.37 -7.52
C ASN A 127 20.06 -2.95 -9.00
N LEU A 128 18.89 -2.69 -9.60
CA LEU A 128 18.75 -2.27 -11.00
C LEU A 128 19.10 -0.78 -11.21
N ILE A 129 18.88 0.04 -10.18
CA ILE A 129 19.20 1.47 -10.17
C ILE A 129 20.72 1.66 -10.07
N GLU A 130 21.36 0.90 -9.17
CA GLU A 130 22.81 0.94 -8.91
C GLU A 130 23.63 0.33 -10.04
N SER A 131 23.12 -0.71 -10.70
CA SER A 131 23.79 -1.34 -11.86
C SER A 131 23.71 -0.51 -13.15
N GLU A 132 23.16 0.71 -13.09
CA GLU A 132 22.86 1.58 -14.24
C GLU A 132 22.10 0.90 -15.40
N SER A 133 21.42 -0.22 -15.10
CA SER A 133 20.67 -0.99 -16.08
C SER A 133 19.38 -0.29 -16.50
N LEU A 134 18.86 0.60 -15.65
CA LEU A 134 17.73 1.47 -15.94
C LEU A 134 18.21 2.84 -16.39
N LYS A 135 17.61 3.37 -17.47
CA LYS A 135 17.92 4.70 -18.03
C LYS A 135 16.66 5.54 -18.19
N GLY A 136 16.83 6.87 -18.24
CA GLY A 136 15.74 7.82 -18.49
C GLY A 136 14.57 7.68 -17.51
N ASN A 137 13.35 7.68 -18.06
CA ASN A 137 12.11 7.61 -17.28
C ASN A 137 12.01 6.35 -16.41
N SER A 138 12.51 5.19 -16.89
CA SER A 138 12.47 3.94 -16.12
C SER A 138 13.28 4.03 -14.82
N LYS A 139 14.44 4.69 -14.84
CA LYS A 139 15.24 4.93 -13.64
C LYS A 139 14.50 5.86 -12.67
N LYS A 140 13.92 6.95 -13.19
CA LYS A 140 13.11 7.90 -12.41
C LYS A 140 11.93 7.20 -11.72
N TRP A 141 11.19 6.35 -12.43
CA TRP A 141 10.06 5.61 -11.87
C TRP A 141 10.51 4.55 -10.87
N ALA A 142 11.61 3.85 -11.12
CA ALA A 142 12.14 2.88 -10.18
C ALA A 142 12.51 3.51 -8.83
N ILE A 143 13.14 4.69 -8.85
CA ILE A 143 13.45 5.45 -7.63
C ILE A 143 12.18 5.82 -6.86
N LYS A 144 11.13 6.30 -7.55
CA LYS A 144 9.85 6.63 -6.90
C LYS A 144 9.20 5.39 -6.27
N ILE A 145 9.17 4.28 -7.00
CA ILE A 145 8.61 3.01 -6.48
C ILE A 145 9.40 2.50 -5.27
N GLU A 146 10.73 2.59 -5.29
CA GLU A 146 11.54 2.24 -4.11
C GLU A 146 11.25 3.15 -2.93
N THR A 147 11.05 4.45 -3.16
CA THR A 147 10.75 5.42 -2.10
C THR A 147 9.48 5.01 -1.33
N LEU A 148 8.46 4.50 -2.02
CA LEU A 148 7.22 3.98 -1.41
C LEU A 148 7.42 2.73 -0.54
N HIS A 149 8.61 2.13 -0.54
CA HIS A 149 8.96 0.95 0.23
C HIS A 149 10.10 1.19 1.24
N THR A 150 10.43 2.46 1.51
CA THR A 150 11.51 2.82 2.45
C THR A 150 11.10 2.78 3.92
N TYR A 151 9.80 2.62 4.23
CA TYR A 151 9.34 2.54 5.61
C TYR A 151 9.96 1.37 6.36
N VAL A 152 10.44 1.65 7.57
CA VAL A 152 11.04 0.66 8.48
C VAL A 152 10.42 0.87 9.88
N PRO A 153 9.70 -0.13 10.43
CA PRO A 153 9.18 -0.07 11.79
C PRO A 153 10.29 0.03 12.84
N SER A 154 9.97 0.61 13.99
CA SER A 154 10.91 0.78 15.10
C SER A 154 11.25 -0.52 15.86
N SER A 155 10.44 -1.58 15.71
CA SER A 155 10.59 -2.83 16.47
C SER A 155 10.76 -4.08 15.59
N LEU A 156 11.81 -4.84 15.85
CA LEU A 156 12.01 -6.19 15.33
C LEU A 156 11.29 -7.22 16.21
N LYS A 157 10.78 -8.30 15.62
CA LYS A 157 10.36 -9.48 16.38
C LYS A 157 11.59 -10.02 17.11
N LYS A 158 11.54 -10.06 18.44
CA LYS A 158 12.50 -10.87 19.20
C LYS A 158 12.23 -12.32 18.82
N GLU A 159 13.12 -12.92 18.02
CA GLU A 159 13.19 -14.38 17.96
C GLU A 159 13.41 -14.85 19.40
N LYS A 160 12.50 -15.68 19.93
CA LYS A 160 12.83 -16.44 21.12
C LYS A 160 14.06 -17.25 20.74
N LEU A 161 15.23 -16.85 21.23
CA LEU A 161 16.34 -17.77 21.36
C LEU A 161 15.78 -18.96 22.11
N ASN A 162 15.67 -20.11 21.45
CA ASN A 162 15.42 -21.35 22.15
C ASN A 162 16.61 -21.54 23.09
N GLU A 163 16.46 -21.12 24.35
CA GLU A 163 17.40 -21.51 25.40
C GLU A 163 17.46 -23.04 25.37
N PRO A 164 18.66 -23.64 25.28
CA PRO A 164 18.78 -25.08 25.28
C PRO A 164 18.17 -25.58 26.59
N MET A 165 17.21 -26.50 26.51
CA MET A 165 16.49 -27.05 27.68
C MET A 165 17.35 -27.97 28.57
N TRP A 166 18.68 -27.88 28.46
CA TRP A 166 19.61 -28.67 29.26
C TRP A 166 20.51 -27.70 30.03
N GLU A 167 20.28 -27.61 31.33
CA GLU A 167 21.28 -27.22 32.34
C GLU A 167 22.02 -28.48 32.82
#